data_AF-A0A7X5C113-F1
#
_entry.id   AF-A0A7X5C113-F1
#
_cell.length_a   1.000
_cell.length_b   1.000
_cell.length_c   1.000
_cell.angle_alpha   90.00
_cell.angle_beta   90.00
_cell.angle_gamma   90.00
#
_symmetry.space_group_name_H-M   'P 1'
#
loop_
_entity.id
_entity.type
_entity.pdbx_description
1 polymer ?
#
loop_
_entity_poly.entity_id
_entity_poly.type
_entity_poly.pdbx_seq_one_letter_code
_entity_poly.pdbx_strand_id
1 'polypeptide(L)'
;MMSKRKQMTEDMKAAIRQSAAELFAEKGYPHVTMREIAKQAGCSHTAIYLYFKNKEELLQHIAIPSLLELEAQFMTEMERADVTPIDRLKAVCANFVTFCLSNGSLQTVLFITGSVRVDDPQPALEINVIRNRLFAHVRQSLQLALSADCTDAHSEEAVTNRARVLFYYLQGFVSTYTGHAEPTESLLARVLPIFQEGIAILTKGMKED
;
A
#
# COMPACT_ATOMS: atom_id res chain seq x y z
N MET A 1 -29.28 -11.03 12.31
CA MET A 1 -28.68 -12.39 12.32
C MET A 1 -28.48 -12.84 10.87
N MET A 2 -27.27 -13.21 10.46
CA MET A 2 -27.05 -13.72 9.10
C MET A 2 -27.65 -15.13 8.94
N SER A 3 -28.17 -15.46 7.76
CA SER A 3 -28.64 -16.81 7.44
C SER A 3 -27.48 -17.82 7.47
N LYS A 4 -27.74 -19.06 7.91
CA LYS A 4 -26.77 -20.17 7.97
C LYS A 4 -26.00 -20.36 6.65
N ARG A 5 -26.67 -20.17 5.50
CA ARG A 5 -26.05 -20.27 4.17
C ARG A 5 -25.09 -19.11 3.87
N LYS A 6 -25.41 -17.90 4.35
CA LYS A 6 -24.55 -16.72 4.21
C LYS A 6 -23.31 -16.86 5.08
N GLN A 7 -23.47 -17.38 6.30
CA GLN A 7 -22.34 -17.67 7.19
C GLN A 7 -21.36 -18.66 6.56
N MET A 8 -21.83 -19.82 6.09
CA MET A 8 -20.97 -20.82 5.43
C MET A 8 -20.24 -20.27 4.20
N THR A 9 -20.86 -19.33 3.49
CA THR A 9 -20.25 -18.66 2.33
C THR A 9 -19.08 -17.77 2.76
N GLU A 10 -19.25 -16.99 3.82
CA GLU A 10 -18.19 -16.11 4.34
C GLU A 10 -17.07 -16.90 5.02
N ASP A 11 -17.39 -17.99 5.73
CA ASP A 11 -16.40 -18.89 6.32
C ASP A 11 -15.51 -19.50 5.22
N MET A 12 -16.11 -19.94 4.10
CA MET A 12 -15.36 -20.46 2.96
C MET A 12 -14.50 -19.38 2.30
N LYS A 13 -15.02 -18.16 2.11
CA LYS A 13 -14.21 -17.04 1.61
C LYS A 13 -13.02 -16.73 2.51
N ALA A 14 -13.22 -16.78 3.83
CA ALA A 14 -12.15 -16.57 4.80
C ALA A 14 -11.07 -17.67 4.71
N ALA A 15 -11.48 -18.94 4.62
CA ALA A 15 -10.55 -20.06 4.43
C ALA A 15 -9.73 -19.94 3.14
N ILE A 16 -10.36 -19.52 2.03
CA ILE A 16 -9.68 -19.28 0.76
C ILE A 16 -8.68 -18.12 0.88
N ARG A 17 -9.06 -16.98 1.47
CA ARG A 17 -8.16 -15.84 1.67
C ARG A 17 -6.96 -16.22 2.53
N GLN A 18 -7.19 -16.94 3.63
CA GLN A 18 -6.13 -17.39 4.53
C GLN A 18 -5.14 -18.31 3.80
N SER A 19 -5.66 -19.32 3.09
CA SER A 19 -4.84 -20.25 2.31
C SER A 19 -4.03 -19.54 1.23
N ALA A 20 -4.63 -18.56 0.55
CA ALA A 20 -3.95 -17.77 -0.47
C ALA A 20 -2.86 -16.89 0.15
N ALA A 21 -3.11 -16.23 1.29
CA ALA A 21 -2.12 -15.40 1.97
C ALA A 21 -0.90 -16.22 2.41
N GLU A 22 -1.12 -17.40 3.00
CA GLU A 22 -0.06 -18.34 3.38
C GLU A 22 0.78 -18.78 2.19
N LEU A 23 0.12 -19.22 1.11
CA LEU A 23 0.83 -19.64 -0.11
C LEU A 23 1.60 -18.50 -0.77
N PHE A 24 1.05 -17.29 -0.80
CA PHE A 24 1.74 -16.12 -1.34
C PHE A 24 2.95 -15.73 -0.51
N ALA A 25 2.89 -15.88 0.82
CA ALA A 25 4.02 -15.64 1.70
C ALA A 25 5.11 -16.72 1.54
N GLU A 26 4.73 -17.99 1.37
CA GLU A 26 5.68 -19.10 1.25
C GLU A 26 6.36 -19.15 -0.13
N LYS A 27 5.59 -19.03 -1.21
CA LYS A 27 6.05 -19.30 -2.58
C LYS A 27 6.16 -18.04 -3.44
N GLY A 28 5.67 -16.91 -2.97
CA GLY A 28 5.52 -15.69 -3.77
C GLY A 28 4.30 -15.75 -4.69
N TYR A 29 3.67 -14.59 -4.90
CA TYR A 29 2.45 -14.46 -5.72
C TYR A 29 2.56 -15.10 -7.12
N PRO A 30 3.64 -14.92 -7.90
CA PRO A 30 3.71 -15.46 -9.26
C PRO A 30 3.62 -17.00 -9.32
N HIS A 31 4.14 -17.69 -8.31
CA HIS A 31 4.31 -19.15 -8.30
C HIS A 31 3.10 -19.92 -7.74
N VAL A 32 2.09 -19.22 -7.21
CA VAL A 32 0.89 -19.85 -6.65
C VAL A 32 -0.22 -19.93 -7.69
N THR A 33 -0.94 -21.05 -7.73
CA THR A 33 -2.10 -21.27 -8.62
C THR A 33 -3.43 -21.29 -7.86
N MET A 34 -4.54 -20.98 -8.54
CA MET A 34 -5.89 -21.11 -7.98
C MET A 34 -6.20 -22.54 -7.51
N ARG A 35 -5.62 -23.55 -8.18
CA ARG A 35 -5.79 -24.96 -7.83
C ARG A 35 -5.10 -25.33 -6.51
N GLU A 36 -3.91 -24.81 -6.26
CA GLU A 36 -3.23 -25.00 -4.98
C GLU A 36 -4.00 -24.33 -3.84
N ILE A 37 -4.46 -23.10 -4.05
CA ILE A 37 -5.28 -22.37 -3.06
C ILE A 37 -6.55 -23.16 -2.72
N ALA A 38 -7.28 -23.63 -3.74
CA ALA A 38 -8.50 -24.42 -3.53
C ALA A 38 -8.23 -25.69 -2.72
N LYS A 39 -7.14 -26.40 -3.06
CA LYS A 39 -6.72 -27.61 -2.36
C LYS A 39 -6.42 -27.33 -0.88
N GLN A 40 -5.69 -26.24 -0.57
CA GLN A 40 -5.36 -25.87 0.80
C GLN A 40 -6.57 -25.38 1.59
N ALA A 41 -7.47 -24.65 0.95
CA ALA A 41 -8.72 -24.18 1.56
C ALA A 41 -9.78 -25.27 1.74
N GLY A 42 -9.54 -26.49 1.24
CA GLY A 42 -10.48 -27.60 1.35
C GLY A 42 -11.69 -27.50 0.43
N CYS A 43 -11.60 -26.75 -0.68
CA CYS A 43 -12.66 -26.64 -1.69
C CYS A 43 -12.21 -27.20 -3.05
N SER A 44 -13.17 -27.47 -3.93
CA SER A 44 -12.84 -27.98 -5.27
C SER A 44 -12.27 -26.87 -6.16
N HIS A 45 -11.47 -27.26 -7.15
CA HIS A 45 -10.93 -26.33 -8.15
C HIS A 45 -12.03 -25.54 -8.88
N THR A 46 -13.21 -26.11 -9.08
CA THR A 46 -14.34 -25.38 -9.68
C THR A 46 -15.04 -24.46 -8.67
N ALA A 47 -15.14 -24.88 -7.41
CA ALA A 47 -15.86 -24.13 -6.37
C ALA A 47 -15.19 -22.81 -6.00
N ILE A 48 -13.85 -22.72 -6.04
CA ILE A 48 -13.13 -21.47 -5.72
C ILE A 48 -13.58 -20.30 -6.61
N TYR A 49 -13.90 -20.58 -7.88
CA TYR A 49 -14.35 -19.56 -8.85
C TYR A 49 -15.76 -19.04 -8.57
N LEU A 50 -16.54 -19.69 -7.69
CA LEU A 50 -17.80 -19.15 -7.17
C LEU A 50 -17.59 -18.02 -6.16
N TYR A 51 -16.40 -17.96 -5.55
CA TYR A 51 -16.05 -16.98 -4.52
C TYR A 51 -15.13 -15.89 -5.05
N PHE A 52 -14.17 -16.23 -5.91
CA PHE A 52 -13.19 -15.32 -6.48
C PHE A 52 -12.88 -15.70 -7.92
N LYS A 53 -13.01 -14.76 -8.85
CA LYS A 53 -12.86 -14.96 -10.29
C LYS A 53 -11.44 -15.34 -10.68
N ASN A 54 -10.44 -14.80 -9.99
CA ASN A 54 -9.03 -15.05 -10.29
C ASN A 54 -8.11 -14.78 -9.08
N LYS A 55 -6.82 -15.04 -9.29
CA LYS A 55 -5.76 -14.87 -8.28
C LYS A 55 -5.52 -13.41 -7.90
N GLU A 56 -5.75 -12.49 -8.83
CA GLU A 56 -5.62 -11.05 -8.60
C GLU A 56 -6.72 -10.53 -7.66
N GLU A 57 -7.99 -10.90 -7.88
CA GLU A 57 -9.11 -10.56 -7.00
C GLU A 57 -8.85 -11.07 -5.58
N LEU A 58 -8.32 -12.28 -5.42
CA LEU A 58 -7.91 -12.81 -4.12
C LEU A 58 -6.85 -11.94 -3.45
N LEU A 59 -5.80 -11.57 -4.17
CA LEU A 59 -4.73 -10.73 -3.65
C LEU A 59 -5.28 -9.36 -3.20
N GLN A 60 -6.18 -8.76 -3.98
CA GLN A 60 -6.84 -7.51 -3.61
C GLN A 60 -7.63 -7.66 -2.30
N HIS A 61 -8.45 -8.71 -2.18
CA HIS A 61 -9.22 -8.97 -0.96
C HIS A 61 -8.36 -9.25 0.28
N ILE A 62 -7.16 -9.80 0.10
CA ILE A 62 -6.18 -9.98 1.18
C ILE A 62 -5.55 -8.63 1.58
N ALA A 63 -5.25 -7.78 0.60
CA ALA A 63 -4.54 -6.52 0.82
C ALA A 63 -5.41 -5.40 1.39
N ILE A 64 -6.68 -5.30 0.96
CA ILE A 64 -7.57 -4.18 1.30
C ILE A 64 -7.63 -3.90 2.82
N PRO A 65 -7.85 -4.88 3.70
CA PRO A 65 -7.91 -4.61 5.15
C PRO A 65 -6.64 -3.95 5.69
N SER A 66 -5.46 -4.47 5.32
CA SER A 66 -4.18 -3.93 5.76
C SER A 66 -3.90 -2.53 5.18
N LEU A 67 -4.39 -2.23 3.97
CA LEU A 67 -4.30 -0.89 3.38
C LEU A 67 -5.22 0.12 4.08
N LEU A 68 -6.40 -0.30 4.53
CA LEU A 68 -7.30 0.55 5.30
C LEU A 68 -6.73 0.84 6.69
N GLU A 69 -6.07 -0.13 7.32
CA GLU A 69 -5.33 0.07 8.57
C GLU A 69 -4.18 1.06 8.40
N LEU A 70 -3.43 0.94 7.29
CA LEU A 70 -2.37 1.89 6.95
C LEU A 70 -2.92 3.31 6.71
N GLU A 71 -4.05 3.42 6.02
CA GLU A 71 -4.74 4.70 5.79
C GLU A 71 -5.14 5.35 7.13
N ALA A 72 -5.69 4.56 8.07
CA ALA A 72 -6.03 5.06 9.40
C ALA A 72 -4.78 5.56 10.16
N GLN A 73 -3.65 4.85 10.06
CA GLN A 73 -2.38 5.28 10.65
C GLN A 73 -1.89 6.60 10.06
N PHE A 74 -2.04 6.82 8.75
CA PHE A 74 -1.68 8.09 8.12
C PHE A 74 -2.52 9.25 8.65
N MET A 75 -3.82 9.04 8.78
CA MET A 75 -4.73 10.04 9.34
C MET A 75 -4.35 10.40 10.77
N THR A 76 -4.08 9.41 11.63
CA THR A 76 -3.62 9.65 13.00
C THR A 76 -2.31 10.45 13.03
N GLU A 77 -1.33 10.10 12.18
CA GLU A 77 -0.04 10.81 12.15
C GLU A 77 -0.20 12.27 11.67
N MET A 78 -1.10 12.52 10.72
CA MET A 78 -1.37 13.87 10.21
C MET A 78 -2.01 14.79 11.26
N GLU A 79 -2.79 14.24 12.20
CA GLU A 79 -3.48 14.98 13.26
C GLU A 79 -2.58 15.37 14.45
N ARG A 80 -1.33 14.89 14.49
CA ARG A 80 -0.39 15.12 15.60
C ARG A 80 0.09 16.57 15.73
N ALA A 81 -0.61 17.36 16.54
CA ALA A 81 -0.31 18.77 16.76
C ALA A 81 1.08 19.05 17.39
N ASP A 82 1.66 18.07 18.08
CA ASP A 82 2.98 18.13 18.75
C ASP A 82 4.18 18.06 17.79
N VAL A 83 3.94 17.73 16.52
CA VAL A 83 4.99 17.45 15.53
C VAL A 83 4.95 18.46 14.39
N THR A 84 6.14 18.82 13.88
CA THR A 84 6.26 19.72 12.73
C THR A 84 5.69 19.08 11.45
N PRO A 85 5.18 19.86 10.48
CA PRO A 85 4.64 19.30 9.23
C PRO A 85 5.62 18.40 8.46
N ILE A 86 6.91 18.74 8.46
CA ILE A 86 7.94 17.93 7.79
C ILE A 86 8.18 16.59 8.50
N ASP A 87 8.10 16.57 9.83
CA ASP A 87 8.28 15.35 10.59
C ASP A 87 7.05 14.43 10.47
N ARG A 88 5.84 14.98 10.34
CA ARG A 88 4.63 14.20 9.98
C ARG A 88 4.78 13.56 8.60
N LEU A 89 5.28 14.29 7.61
CA LEU A 89 5.54 13.75 6.27
C LEU A 89 6.55 12.59 6.32
N LYS A 90 7.65 12.77 7.05
CA LYS A 90 8.65 11.71 7.25
C LYS A 90 8.04 10.48 7.91
N ALA A 91 7.20 10.67 8.92
CA ALA A 91 6.54 9.57 9.62
C ALA A 91 5.54 8.82 8.72
N VAL A 92 4.66 9.53 8.00
CA VAL A 92 3.75 8.93 7.00
C VAL A 92 4.52 8.11 5.97
N CYS A 93 5.57 8.67 5.40
CA CYS A 93 6.40 7.97 4.42
C CYS A 93 7.15 6.78 5.02
N ALA A 94 7.68 6.90 6.24
CA ALA A 94 8.35 5.80 6.94
C ALA A 94 7.39 4.65 7.29
N ASN A 95 6.15 4.97 7.68
CA ASN A 95 5.08 3.99 7.92
C ASN A 95 4.76 3.23 6.63
N PHE A 96 4.70 3.93 5.49
CA PHE A 96 4.51 3.30 4.18
C PHE A 96 5.64 2.32 3.81
N VAL A 97 6.90 2.75 3.98
CA VAL A 97 8.08 1.91 3.71
C VAL A 97 8.09 0.69 4.63
N THR A 98 7.83 0.89 5.91
CA THR A 98 7.74 -0.18 6.92
C THR A 98 6.65 -1.18 6.57
N PHE A 99 5.48 -0.69 6.17
CA PHE A 99 4.37 -1.54 5.73
C PHE A 99 4.76 -2.40 4.54
N CYS A 100 5.37 -1.81 3.51
CA CYS A 100 5.74 -2.53 2.30
C CYS A 100 6.83 -3.59 2.55
N LEU A 101 7.86 -3.24 3.33
CA LEU A 101 8.97 -4.15 3.62
C LEU A 101 8.60 -5.25 4.63
N SER A 102 7.61 -5.00 5.48
CA SER A 102 7.05 -6.04 6.37
C SER A 102 6.08 -6.98 5.66
N ASN A 103 5.55 -6.59 4.49
CA ASN A 103 4.50 -7.32 3.79
C ASN A 103 4.81 -7.48 2.29
N GLY A 104 5.83 -8.28 1.96
CA GLY A 104 6.32 -8.40 0.58
C GLY A 104 5.27 -8.82 -0.47
N SER A 105 4.27 -9.63 -0.09
CA SER A 105 3.18 -10.01 -1.00
C SER A 105 2.25 -8.83 -1.34
N LEU A 106 2.08 -7.87 -0.42
CA LEU A 106 1.24 -6.68 -0.61
C LEU A 106 1.87 -5.66 -1.55
N GLN A 107 3.20 -5.63 -1.65
CA GLN A 107 3.88 -4.81 -2.65
C GLN A 107 3.44 -5.14 -4.08
N THR A 108 3.19 -6.42 -4.35
CA THR A 108 2.80 -6.89 -5.70
C THR A 108 1.51 -6.20 -6.15
N VAL A 109 0.52 -6.05 -5.25
CA VAL A 109 -0.74 -5.38 -5.61
C VAL A 109 -0.63 -3.86 -5.60
N LEU A 110 0.31 -3.31 -4.83
CA LEU A 110 0.52 -1.86 -4.75
C LEU A 110 1.23 -1.28 -5.98
N PHE A 111 2.12 -2.04 -6.63
CA PHE A 111 2.97 -1.50 -7.71
C PHE A 111 3.02 -2.33 -9.00
N ILE A 112 2.47 -3.55 -9.02
CA ILE A 112 2.66 -4.46 -10.16
C ILE A 112 1.32 -4.93 -10.75
N THR A 113 0.56 -5.72 -10.00
CA THR A 113 -0.65 -6.38 -10.51
C THR A 113 -1.86 -5.47 -10.40
N GLY A 114 -2.47 -5.12 -11.53
CA GLY A 114 -3.69 -4.30 -11.58
C GLY A 114 -3.49 -2.85 -11.15
N SER A 115 -2.25 -2.44 -10.87
CA SER A 115 -1.92 -1.11 -10.37
C SER A 115 -1.94 -0.08 -11.49
N VAL A 116 -2.70 1.00 -11.29
CA VAL A 116 -2.71 2.19 -12.15
C VAL A 116 -1.96 3.36 -11.49
N ARG A 117 -1.88 4.49 -12.19
CA ARG A 117 -1.31 5.76 -11.69
C ARG A 117 -1.99 6.17 -10.38
N VAL A 118 -1.17 6.52 -9.38
CA VAL A 118 -1.66 7.06 -8.11
C VAL A 118 -2.11 8.50 -8.34
N ASP A 119 -3.42 8.77 -8.31
CA ASP A 119 -4.14 9.97 -8.80
C ASP A 119 -4.87 9.84 -10.16
N ASP A 120 -5.14 8.61 -10.61
CA ASP A 120 -6.16 8.38 -11.64
C ASP A 120 -7.53 8.91 -11.16
N PRO A 121 -8.23 9.81 -11.86
CA PRO A 121 -9.53 10.31 -11.42
C PRO A 121 -10.63 9.24 -11.42
N GLN A 122 -10.47 8.13 -12.16
CA GLN A 122 -11.48 7.09 -12.32
C GLN A 122 -10.89 5.67 -12.24
N PRO A 123 -10.32 5.28 -11.09
CA PRO A 123 -9.74 3.95 -10.93
C PRO A 123 -10.84 2.87 -10.96
N ALA A 124 -10.69 1.87 -11.82
CA ALA A 124 -11.69 0.81 -12.00
C ALA A 124 -11.81 -0.15 -10.81
N LEU A 125 -10.72 -0.33 -10.05
CA LEU A 125 -10.63 -1.31 -8.96
C LEU A 125 -10.66 -0.59 -7.60
N GLU A 126 -11.36 -1.17 -6.62
CA GLU A 126 -11.45 -0.65 -5.26
C GLU A 126 -10.07 -0.41 -4.64
N ILE A 127 -9.13 -1.34 -4.84
CA ILE A 127 -7.77 -1.18 -4.31
C ILE A 127 -7.07 0.06 -4.87
N ASN A 128 -7.35 0.46 -6.11
CA ASN A 128 -6.78 1.65 -6.72
C ASN A 128 -7.42 2.93 -6.18
N VAL A 129 -8.69 2.87 -5.75
CA VAL A 129 -9.32 3.95 -4.96
C VAL A 129 -8.55 4.16 -3.65
N ILE A 130 -8.23 3.08 -2.93
CA ILE A 130 -7.48 3.16 -1.66
C ILE A 130 -6.06 3.69 -1.91
N ARG A 131 -5.38 3.21 -2.95
CA ARG A 131 -4.05 3.72 -3.36
C ARG A 131 -4.07 5.22 -3.64
N ASN A 132 -5.11 5.71 -4.32
CA ASN A 132 -5.29 7.14 -4.56
C ASN A 132 -5.51 7.93 -3.26
N ARG A 133 -6.25 7.38 -2.28
CA ARG A 133 -6.43 8.05 -0.98
C ARG A 133 -5.13 8.09 -0.18
N LEU A 134 -4.38 6.98 -0.13
CA LEU A 134 -3.04 6.95 0.49
C LEU A 134 -2.11 8.00 -0.14
N PHE A 135 -2.10 8.08 -1.48
CA PHE A 135 -1.34 9.11 -2.19
C PHE A 135 -1.84 10.53 -1.88
N ALA A 136 -3.15 10.73 -1.75
CA ALA A 136 -3.72 12.03 -1.38
C ALA A 136 -3.28 12.47 0.03
N HIS A 137 -3.20 11.56 0.99
CA HIS A 137 -2.65 11.84 2.33
C HIS A 137 -1.17 12.25 2.27
N VAL A 138 -0.35 11.54 1.48
CA VAL A 138 1.06 11.91 1.24
C VAL A 138 1.15 13.30 0.58
N ARG A 139 0.32 13.58 -0.43
CA ARG A 139 0.26 14.88 -1.12
C ARG A 139 -0.10 16.00 -0.15
N GLN A 140 -1.13 15.80 0.69
CA GLN A 140 -1.55 16.78 1.69
C GLN A 140 -0.45 17.04 2.73
N SER A 141 0.18 15.98 3.23
CA SER A 141 1.29 16.09 4.17
C SER A 141 2.48 16.84 3.55
N LEU A 142 2.79 16.58 2.28
CA LEU A 142 3.83 17.29 1.55
C LEU A 142 3.48 18.78 1.38
N GLN A 143 2.24 19.10 0.99
CA GLN A 143 1.78 20.48 0.86
C GLN A 143 2.00 21.28 2.16
N LEU A 144 1.61 20.70 3.30
CA LEU A 144 1.81 21.31 4.62
C LEU A 144 3.30 21.47 4.96
N ALA A 145 4.12 20.47 4.65
CA ALA A 145 5.57 20.51 4.89
C ALA A 145 6.29 21.58 4.03
N LEU A 146 5.80 21.81 2.82
CA LEU A 146 6.30 22.85 1.93
C LEU A 146 5.73 24.24 2.24
N SER A 147 4.67 24.32 3.05
CA SER A 147 3.88 25.55 3.23
C SER A 147 3.41 26.11 1.88
N ALA A 148 3.04 25.21 0.96
CA ALA A 148 2.66 25.57 -0.40
C ALA A 148 1.21 26.08 -0.44
N ASP A 149 1.04 27.30 -0.95
CA ASP A 149 -0.26 27.89 -1.22
C ASP A 149 -0.83 27.32 -2.53
N CYS A 150 -1.92 26.56 -2.42
CA CYS A 150 -2.68 26.04 -3.56
C CYS A 150 -3.92 26.91 -3.78
N THR A 151 -3.76 28.04 -4.45
CA THR A 151 -4.86 29.00 -4.69
C THR A 151 -5.50 28.86 -6.07
N ASP A 152 -4.86 28.12 -6.98
CA ASP A 152 -5.33 27.91 -8.35
C ASP A 152 -4.93 26.52 -8.89
N ALA A 153 -5.45 26.19 -10.07
CA ALA A 153 -5.19 24.88 -10.70
C ALA A 153 -3.69 24.63 -10.99
N HIS A 154 -2.91 25.68 -11.24
CA HIS A 154 -1.50 25.56 -11.56
C HIS A 154 -0.68 25.19 -10.32
N SER A 155 -0.93 25.86 -9.20
CA SER A 155 -0.33 25.54 -7.89
C SER A 155 -0.74 24.16 -7.37
N GLU A 156 -2.00 23.75 -7.58
CA GLU A 156 -2.44 22.38 -7.27
C GLU A 156 -1.71 21.31 -8.09
N GLU A 157 -1.53 21.55 -9.39
CA GLU A 157 -0.79 20.65 -10.28
C GLU A 157 0.69 20.58 -9.89
N ALA A 158 1.31 21.71 -9.55
CA ALA A 158 2.69 21.76 -9.08
C ALA A 158 2.91 20.92 -7.81
N VAL A 159 2.03 21.05 -6.81
CA VAL A 159 2.08 20.22 -5.60
C VAL A 159 1.86 18.74 -5.91
N THR A 160 0.94 18.43 -6.83
CA THR A 160 0.69 17.05 -7.26
C THR A 160 1.92 16.46 -7.96
N ASN A 161 2.61 17.22 -8.81
CA ASN A 161 3.85 16.80 -9.45
C ASN A 161 4.97 16.57 -8.44
N ARG A 162 5.13 17.46 -7.45
CA ARG A 162 6.09 17.27 -6.33
C ARG A 162 5.76 16.01 -5.52
N ALA A 163 4.48 15.73 -5.27
CA ALA A 163 4.05 14.49 -4.61
C ALA A 163 4.34 13.24 -5.45
N ARG A 164 4.21 13.30 -6.78
CA ARG A 164 4.61 12.21 -7.69
C ARG A 164 6.11 11.95 -7.63
N VAL A 165 6.95 13.00 -7.59
CA VAL A 165 8.41 12.85 -7.41
C VAL A 165 8.72 12.12 -6.11
N LEU A 166 8.08 12.52 -5.01
CA LEU A 166 8.22 11.82 -3.72
C LEU A 166 7.74 10.37 -3.81
N PHE A 167 6.63 10.10 -4.50
CA PHE A 167 6.13 8.74 -4.73
C PHE A 167 7.10 7.88 -5.55
N TYR A 168 7.76 8.42 -6.57
CA TYR A 168 8.78 7.70 -7.33
C TYR A 168 9.99 7.35 -6.47
N TYR A 169 10.42 8.28 -5.61
CA TYR A 169 11.46 8.01 -4.61
C TYR A 169 11.04 6.89 -3.64
N LEU A 170 9.83 6.97 -3.07
CA LEU A 170 9.25 5.94 -2.21
C LEU A 170 9.22 4.57 -2.89
N GLN A 171 8.69 4.51 -4.11
CA GLN A 171 8.59 3.27 -4.87
C GLN A 171 9.97 2.68 -5.19
N GLY A 172 10.91 3.52 -5.63
CA GLY A 172 12.29 3.10 -5.92
C GLY A 172 13.02 2.61 -4.69
N PHE A 173 12.79 3.26 -3.54
CA PHE A 173 13.37 2.84 -2.27
C PHE A 173 12.82 1.47 -1.84
N VAL A 174 11.50 1.29 -1.83
CA VAL A 174 10.86 0.03 -1.48
C VAL A 174 11.34 -1.09 -2.41
N SER A 175 11.30 -0.87 -3.73
CA SER A 175 11.69 -1.89 -4.71
C SER A 175 13.15 -2.33 -4.61
N THR A 176 14.04 -1.43 -4.18
CA THR A 176 15.47 -1.72 -3.98
C THR A 176 15.70 -2.72 -2.84
N TYR A 177 14.90 -2.63 -1.77
CA TYR A 177 15.07 -3.47 -0.59
C TYR A 177 14.07 -4.63 -0.51
N THR A 178 13.18 -4.77 -1.48
CA THR A 178 12.29 -5.93 -1.62
C THR A 178 13.08 -7.23 -1.74
N GLY A 179 12.60 -8.30 -1.11
CA GLY A 179 13.20 -9.63 -1.22
C GLY A 179 14.52 -9.77 -0.44
N HIS A 180 14.73 -8.89 0.53
CA HIS A 180 15.86 -8.95 1.45
C HIS A 180 15.95 -10.31 2.17
N ALA A 181 17.17 -10.81 2.36
CA ALA A 181 17.42 -12.05 3.10
C ALA A 181 17.55 -11.85 4.61
N GLU A 182 17.86 -10.62 5.05
CA GLU A 182 17.99 -10.28 6.47
C GLU A 182 16.61 -10.07 7.13
N PRO A 183 16.53 -10.14 8.48
CA PRO A 183 15.29 -9.82 9.20
C PRO A 183 14.81 -8.39 8.93
N THR A 184 13.50 -8.21 8.72
CA THR A 184 12.89 -6.91 8.40
C THR A 184 13.25 -5.82 9.42
N GLU A 185 13.30 -6.14 10.70
CA GLU A 185 13.66 -5.17 11.75
C GLU A 185 15.08 -4.63 11.58
N SER A 186 16.05 -5.51 11.31
CA SER A 186 17.44 -5.13 11.09
C SER A 186 17.61 -4.30 9.82
N LEU A 187 16.90 -4.66 8.75
CA LEU A 187 16.86 -3.88 7.53
C LEU A 187 16.31 -2.47 7.80
N LEU A 188 15.12 -2.37 8.41
CA LEU A 188 14.45 -1.09 8.66
C LEU A 188 15.30 -0.16 9.53
N ALA A 189 15.93 -0.68 10.59
CA ALA A 189 16.83 0.10 11.44
C ALA A 189 18.00 0.72 10.66
N ARG A 190 18.50 0.02 9.63
CA ARG A 190 19.60 0.49 8.79
C ARG A 190 19.15 1.46 7.70
N VAL A 191 17.99 1.22 7.08
CA VAL A 191 17.59 1.93 5.85
C VAL A 191 16.65 3.10 6.12
N LEU A 192 15.84 3.10 7.19
CA LEU A 192 14.94 4.22 7.51
C LEU A 192 15.67 5.56 7.72
N PRO A 193 16.84 5.63 8.38
CA PRO A 193 17.58 6.89 8.48
C PRO A 193 17.97 7.46 7.12
N ILE A 194 18.46 6.60 6.21
CA ILE A 194 18.82 6.97 4.83
C ILE A 194 17.58 7.46 4.08
N PHE A 195 16.47 6.73 4.24
CA PHE A 195 15.20 7.08 3.61
C PHE A 195 14.72 8.48 4.02
N GLN A 196 14.73 8.76 5.33
CA GLN A 196 14.30 10.03 5.91
C GLN A 196 15.23 11.20 5.55
N GLU A 197 16.53 10.95 5.44
CA GLU A 197 17.50 11.93 4.92
C GLU A 197 17.14 12.31 3.47
N GLY A 198 16.83 11.33 2.62
CA GLY A 198 16.39 11.59 1.25
C GLY A 198 15.10 12.42 1.16
N ILE A 199 14.12 12.19 2.06
CA ILE A 199 12.93 13.06 2.15
C ILE A 199 13.35 14.51 2.49
N ALA A 200 14.25 14.69 3.46
CA ALA A 200 14.71 16.03 3.85
C ALA A 200 15.39 16.75 2.68
N ILE A 201 16.22 16.04 1.91
CA ILE A 201 16.89 16.57 0.71
C ILE A 201 15.86 16.96 -0.36
N LEU A 202 14.93 16.06 -0.68
CA LEU A 202 13.89 16.30 -1.69
C LEU A 202 13.01 17.50 -1.31
N THR A 203 12.51 17.54 -0.08
CA THR A 203 11.66 18.64 0.38
C THR A 203 12.40 19.97 0.46
N LYS A 204 13.71 19.98 0.77
CA LYS A 204 14.53 21.18 0.70
C LYS A 204 14.63 21.70 -0.74
N GLY A 205 14.98 20.83 -1.69
CA GLY A 205 15.04 21.20 -3.12
C GLY A 205 13.70 21.70 -3.65
N MET A 206 12.59 21.10 -3.22
CA MET A 206 11.23 21.53 -3.60
C MET A 206 10.81 22.90 -3.05
N LYS A 207 11.50 23.44 -2.02
CA LYS A 207 11.25 24.78 -1.45
C LYS A 207 12.07 25.87 -2.13
N GLU A 208 13.17 25.50 -2.78
CA GLU A 208 14.12 26.44 -3.38
C GLU A 208 13.72 26.81 -4.84
N ASP A 209 12.67 26.17 -5.38
CA ASP A 209 11.96 26.49 -6.64
C ASP A 209 10.64 27.24 -6.41
#